data_AF-A0A1G2XRM0-F1
#
_entry.id   AF-A0A1G2XRM0-F1
#
_cell.length_a   1.000
_cell.length_b   1.000
_cell.length_c   1.000
_cell.angle_alpha   90.00
_cell.angle_beta   90.00
_cell.angle_gamma   90.00
#
_symmetry.space_group_name_H-M   'P 1'
#
loop_
_entity.id
_entity.type
_entity.pdbx_description
1 polymer ?
#
loop_
_entity_poly.entity_id
_entity_poly.type
_entity_poly.pdbx_seq_one_letter_code
_entity_poly.pdbx_strand_id
1 'polypeptide(L)'
;MTRKISMLAPDWWDYTTLDDKILNDAAKLTAEDMLQMSRKGFTVKFYDTLEDFYLAEALEYINAWKQATADNPVGICGPIGPTEQLPLVARLVNELELNLKNCHFWGMDEWFIDGREAPAKHPLSFEKADREMCFNKIISKLRMPDKNLHFPKADTAKYVKSWEAVRCAVMQGGQGDIKHWAFNDPVKREGRYTDNPPTPKEYRQLSTRVVDLHPVTIMQNARTSGGGVVTGIPTKAITVGPLQTWKAEKVSIWHAGTHDNPFGMRLTTLMIGKKIPDSSVPMSLLADHPNVQFNFYRPAIGSCSVEMH
;
A
#
# COMPACT_ATOMS: atom_id res chain seq x y z
N MET A 1 30.37 2.65 -8.18
CA MET A 1 30.32 3.83 -7.30
C MET A 1 29.57 3.42 -6.04
N THR A 2 30.10 3.75 -4.87
CA THR A 2 29.44 3.45 -3.58
C THR A 2 28.11 4.22 -3.52
N ARG A 3 27.02 3.56 -3.09
CA ARG A 3 25.73 4.24 -2.91
C ARG A 3 25.86 5.36 -1.87
N LYS A 4 25.11 6.44 -2.05
CA LYS A 4 25.06 7.55 -1.08
C LYS A 4 24.47 7.07 0.25
N ILE A 5 24.87 7.73 1.33
CA ILE A 5 24.22 7.58 2.64
C ILE A 5 22.87 8.29 2.59
N SER A 6 21.86 7.73 3.26
CA SER A 6 20.55 8.38 3.37
C SER A 6 20.68 9.75 4.04
N MET A 7 20.00 10.74 3.45
CA MET A 7 19.86 12.07 4.03
C MET A 7 18.79 12.13 5.14
N LEU A 8 17.86 11.17 5.18
CA LEU A 8 16.71 11.17 6.08
C LEU A 8 16.98 10.35 7.35
N ALA A 9 17.69 9.23 7.21
CA ALA A 9 18.05 8.32 8.29
C ALA A 9 19.32 7.53 7.88
N PRO A 10 20.54 7.95 8.27
CA PRO A 10 21.80 7.36 7.81
C PRO A 10 21.95 5.85 7.98
N ASP A 11 21.27 5.28 8.98
CA ASP A 11 21.24 3.84 9.27
C ASP A 11 20.25 3.05 8.40
N TRP A 12 19.56 3.71 7.46
CA TRP A 12 18.55 3.13 6.60
C TRP A 12 18.83 3.41 5.12
N TRP A 13 18.36 2.52 4.26
CA TRP A 13 18.22 2.80 2.84
C TRP A 13 16.98 3.66 2.61
N ASP A 14 16.99 4.50 1.57
CA ASP A 14 15.79 5.17 1.05
C ASP A 14 16.08 5.81 -0.32
N TYR A 15 15.08 6.47 -0.89
CA TYR A 15 15.17 7.11 -2.20
C TYR A 15 16.27 8.17 -2.31
N THR A 16 16.73 8.79 -1.21
CA THR A 16 17.82 9.79 -1.27
C THR A 16 19.17 9.17 -1.62
N THR A 17 19.28 7.84 -1.52
CA THR A 17 20.47 7.07 -1.87
C THR A 17 20.60 6.77 -3.37
N LEU A 18 19.54 7.04 -4.17
CA LEU A 18 19.51 6.84 -5.61
C LEU A 18 20.47 7.76 -6.36
N ASP A 19 20.79 7.39 -7.61
CA ASP A 19 21.50 8.26 -8.56
C ASP A 19 20.74 9.59 -8.75
N ASP A 20 21.47 10.71 -8.66
CA ASP A 20 20.91 12.06 -8.78
C ASP A 20 20.18 12.27 -10.10
N LYS A 21 20.59 11.59 -11.18
CA LYS A 21 19.89 11.66 -12.45
C LYS A 21 18.46 11.14 -12.35
N ILE A 22 18.21 10.06 -11.61
CA ILE A 22 16.86 9.52 -11.42
C ILE A 22 16.00 10.52 -10.64
N LEU A 23 16.55 11.09 -9.57
CA LEU A 23 15.87 12.08 -8.74
C LEU A 23 15.54 13.34 -9.54
N ASN A 24 16.51 13.86 -10.30
CA ASN A 24 16.36 15.06 -11.12
C ASN A 24 15.39 14.85 -12.30
N ASP A 25 15.40 13.67 -12.93
CA ASP A 25 14.45 13.34 -13.99
C ASP A 25 13.03 13.21 -13.43
N ALA A 26 12.87 12.61 -12.25
CA ALA A 26 11.57 12.47 -11.59
C ALA A 26 10.97 13.85 -11.24
N ALA A 27 11.76 14.74 -10.64
CA ALA A 27 11.30 16.07 -10.23
C ALA A 27 10.77 16.93 -11.40
N LYS A 28 11.22 16.65 -12.63
CA LYS A 28 10.83 17.39 -13.84
C LYS A 28 9.56 16.87 -14.51
N LEU A 29 9.06 15.69 -14.13
CA LEU A 29 7.89 15.12 -14.79
C LEU A 29 6.66 16.01 -14.60
N THR A 30 5.96 16.27 -15.71
CA THR A 30 4.60 16.81 -15.71
C THR A 30 3.57 15.70 -15.47
N ALA A 31 2.31 16.07 -15.25
CA ALA A 31 1.24 15.08 -15.18
C ALA A 31 1.11 14.33 -16.53
N GLU A 32 1.32 15.01 -17.64
CA GLU A 32 1.32 14.44 -18.99
C GLU A 32 2.47 13.43 -19.15
N ASP A 33 3.68 13.74 -18.68
CA ASP A 33 4.80 12.79 -18.70
C ASP A 33 4.50 11.56 -17.83
N MET A 34 3.90 11.76 -16.65
CA MET A 34 3.47 10.66 -15.78
C MET A 34 2.44 9.76 -16.48
N LEU A 35 1.46 10.34 -17.19
CA LEU A 35 0.48 9.56 -17.95
C LEU A 35 1.15 8.72 -19.05
N GLN A 36 2.12 9.31 -19.75
CA GLN A 36 2.91 8.66 -20.81
C GLN A 36 3.84 7.54 -20.30
N MET A 37 4.09 7.45 -18.98
CA MET A 37 4.80 6.31 -18.39
C MET A 37 3.98 5.00 -18.44
N SER A 38 2.68 5.07 -18.77
CA SER A 38 1.85 3.89 -18.99
C SER A 38 2.44 2.98 -20.06
N ARG A 39 2.42 1.68 -19.80
CA ARG A 39 2.93 0.63 -20.69
C ARG A 39 2.18 -0.68 -20.46
N LYS A 40 2.42 -1.70 -21.28
CA LYS A 40 1.91 -3.04 -20.98
C LYS A 40 2.33 -3.46 -19.56
N GLY A 41 1.33 -3.80 -18.74
CA GLY A 41 1.49 -4.18 -17.32
C GLY A 41 1.60 -3.02 -16.31
N PHE A 42 1.57 -1.76 -16.75
CA PHE A 42 1.52 -0.60 -15.86
C PHE A 42 0.65 0.52 -16.44
N THR A 43 -0.42 0.90 -15.75
CA THR A 43 -1.36 1.93 -16.21
C THR A 43 -1.39 3.09 -15.23
N VAL A 44 -1.34 4.32 -15.74
CA VAL A 44 -1.58 5.54 -14.97
C VAL A 44 -2.97 6.08 -15.30
N LYS A 45 -3.76 6.38 -14.27
CA LYS A 45 -5.10 6.98 -14.38
C LYS A 45 -5.20 8.24 -13.54
N PHE A 46 -5.94 9.21 -14.06
CA PHE A 46 -6.22 10.47 -13.39
C PHE A 46 -7.70 10.65 -13.16
N TYR A 47 -8.02 11.22 -12.00
CA TYR A 47 -9.35 11.58 -11.55
C TYR A 47 -9.34 13.06 -11.19
N ASP A 48 -10.31 13.82 -11.68
CA ASP A 48 -10.33 15.27 -11.50
C ASP A 48 -11.05 15.70 -10.21
N THR A 49 -11.84 14.81 -9.60
CA THR A 49 -12.52 15.04 -8.33
C THR A 49 -12.24 13.91 -7.33
N LEU A 50 -12.31 14.22 -6.03
CA LEU A 50 -12.14 13.20 -4.98
C LEU A 50 -13.32 12.23 -4.94
N GLU A 51 -14.52 12.69 -5.27
CA GLU A 51 -15.73 11.86 -5.32
C GLU A 51 -15.59 10.74 -6.37
N ASP A 52 -15.13 11.08 -7.58
CA ASP A 52 -14.91 10.08 -8.63
C ASP A 52 -13.73 9.17 -8.28
N PHE A 53 -12.65 9.73 -7.72
CA PHE A 53 -11.49 8.96 -7.25
C PHE A 53 -11.88 7.89 -6.23
N TYR A 54 -12.53 8.25 -5.12
CA TYR A 54 -12.90 7.29 -4.08
C TYR A 54 -14.03 6.36 -4.48
N LEU A 55 -14.95 6.80 -5.35
CA LEU A 55 -15.95 5.92 -5.94
C LEU A 55 -15.29 4.86 -6.83
N ALA A 56 -14.35 5.25 -7.68
CA ALA A 56 -13.60 4.32 -8.53
C ALA A 56 -12.79 3.32 -7.70
N GLU A 57 -12.18 3.76 -6.59
CA GLU A 57 -11.48 2.90 -5.64
C GLU A 57 -12.43 1.86 -5.03
N ALA A 58 -13.59 2.30 -4.54
CA ALA A 58 -14.62 1.43 -3.99
C ALA A 58 -15.17 0.44 -5.04
N LEU A 59 -15.30 0.87 -6.30
CA LEU A 59 -15.78 0.01 -7.38
C LEU A 59 -14.81 -1.15 -7.69
N GLU A 60 -13.51 -1.03 -7.41
CA GLU A 60 -12.60 -2.17 -7.54
C GLU A 60 -12.88 -3.28 -6.52
N TYR A 61 -13.29 -2.95 -5.28
CA TYR A 61 -13.79 -3.94 -4.31
C TYR A 61 -15.02 -4.67 -4.88
N ILE A 62 -16.00 -3.90 -5.36
CA ILE A 62 -17.26 -4.44 -5.87
C ILE A 62 -17.01 -5.34 -7.09
N ASN A 63 -16.16 -4.90 -8.02
CA ASN A 63 -15.82 -5.66 -9.23
C ASN A 63 -15.06 -6.95 -8.91
N ALA A 64 -14.20 -6.95 -7.89
CA ALA A 64 -13.53 -8.16 -7.42
C ALA A 64 -14.53 -9.15 -6.82
N TRP A 65 -15.34 -8.71 -5.86
CA TRP A 65 -16.26 -9.57 -5.13
C TRP A 65 -17.44 -10.09 -5.97
N LYS A 66 -17.87 -9.36 -7.00
CA LYS A 66 -18.86 -9.85 -7.97
C LYS A 66 -18.42 -11.12 -8.72
N GLN A 67 -17.13 -11.42 -8.74
CA GLN A 67 -16.59 -12.63 -9.38
C GLN A 67 -16.68 -13.87 -8.47
N ALA A 68 -16.96 -13.71 -7.18
CA ALA A 68 -16.94 -14.79 -6.21
C ALA A 68 -18.15 -15.71 -6.34
N THR A 69 -17.90 -17.02 -6.32
CA THR A 69 -18.91 -18.07 -6.21
C THR A 69 -18.52 -19.04 -5.09
N ALA A 70 -19.40 -19.97 -4.72
CA ALA A 70 -19.08 -20.97 -3.70
C ALA A 70 -17.87 -21.84 -4.09
N ASP A 71 -17.78 -22.21 -5.38
CA ASP A 71 -16.69 -23.05 -5.90
C ASP A 71 -15.46 -22.24 -6.29
N ASN A 72 -15.62 -20.94 -6.54
CA ASN A 72 -14.52 -20.03 -6.91
C ASN A 72 -14.58 -18.78 -6.01
N PRO A 73 -14.14 -18.87 -4.75
CA PRO A 73 -14.08 -17.72 -3.87
C PRO A 73 -13.04 -16.72 -4.40
N VAL A 74 -13.35 -15.43 -4.22
CA VAL A 74 -12.48 -14.32 -4.64
C VAL A 74 -12.32 -13.36 -3.48
N GLY A 75 -11.11 -12.87 -3.28
CA GLY A 75 -10.84 -11.83 -2.30
C GLY A 75 -10.08 -10.63 -2.83
N ILE A 76 -9.94 -9.67 -1.93
CA ILE A 76 -9.18 -8.44 -2.10
C ILE A 76 -8.25 -8.26 -0.90
N CYS A 77 -7.06 -7.74 -1.13
CA CYS A 77 -6.22 -7.23 -0.05
C CYS A 77 -6.32 -5.71 -0.02
N GLY A 78 -6.70 -5.13 1.13
CA GLY A 78 -7.06 -3.72 1.24
C GLY A 78 -6.24 -2.94 2.26
N PRO A 79 -6.02 -1.62 2.05
CA PRO A 79 -5.29 -0.76 2.96
C PRO A 79 -6.21 -0.10 4.01
N ILE A 80 -5.59 0.49 5.05
CA ILE A 80 -6.21 1.48 5.96
C ILE A 80 -5.67 2.91 5.70
N GLY A 81 -4.93 3.12 4.62
CA GLY A 81 -4.56 4.46 4.15
C GLY A 81 -4.40 4.43 2.64
N PRO A 82 -5.36 4.97 1.86
CA PRO A 82 -6.56 5.76 2.24
C PRO A 82 -7.70 4.94 2.90
N THR A 83 -8.68 5.62 3.51
CA THR A 83 -9.86 4.99 4.21
C THR A 83 -11.23 5.47 3.70
N GLU A 84 -11.27 6.53 2.91
CA GLU A 84 -12.45 7.26 2.48
C GLU A 84 -13.34 6.43 1.54
N GLN A 85 -12.77 5.45 0.85
CA GLN A 85 -13.46 4.47 0.03
C GLN A 85 -14.25 3.44 0.85
N LEU A 86 -13.81 3.10 2.08
CA LEU A 86 -14.40 2.01 2.88
C LEU A 86 -15.90 2.17 3.17
N PRO A 87 -16.41 3.35 3.57
CA PRO A 87 -17.84 3.56 3.73
C PRO A 87 -18.61 3.48 2.41
N LEU A 88 -18.00 3.87 1.29
CA LEU A 88 -18.60 3.76 -0.04
C LEU A 88 -18.74 2.30 -0.46
N VAL A 89 -17.73 1.46 -0.17
CA VAL A 89 -17.81 -0.01 -0.37
C VAL A 89 -19.01 -0.58 0.38
N ALA A 90 -19.15 -0.29 1.67
CA ALA A 90 -20.26 -0.80 2.47
C ALA A 90 -21.62 -0.34 1.93
N ARG A 91 -21.73 0.94 1.52
CA ARG A 91 -22.94 1.48 0.89
C ARG A 91 -23.26 0.73 -0.41
N LEU A 92 -22.30 0.56 -1.30
CA LEU A 92 -22.50 -0.13 -2.58
C LEU A 92 -22.90 -1.59 -2.40
N VAL A 93 -22.31 -2.30 -1.42
CA VAL A 93 -22.70 -3.67 -1.11
C VAL A 93 -24.17 -3.74 -0.69
N ASN A 94 -24.61 -2.82 0.17
CA ASN A 94 -25.99 -2.78 0.65
C ASN A 94 -26.98 -2.42 -0.47
N GLU A 95 -26.71 -1.37 -1.23
CA GLU A 95 -27.60 -0.89 -2.30
C GLU A 95 -27.71 -1.87 -3.47
N LEU A 96 -26.63 -2.59 -3.78
CA LEU A 96 -26.62 -3.60 -4.86
C LEU A 96 -27.01 -4.99 -4.36
N GLU A 97 -27.36 -5.13 -3.08
CA GLU A 97 -27.62 -6.40 -2.40
C GLU A 97 -26.55 -7.48 -2.67
N LEU A 98 -25.28 -7.08 -2.71
CA LEU A 98 -24.17 -8.00 -3.05
C LEU A 98 -23.88 -8.94 -1.89
N ASN A 99 -24.04 -10.25 -2.11
CA ASN A 99 -23.80 -11.27 -1.09
C ASN A 99 -22.31 -11.64 -1.00
N LEU A 100 -21.65 -11.27 0.11
CA LEU A 100 -20.21 -11.48 0.33
C LEU A 100 -19.86 -12.81 1.02
N LYS A 101 -20.79 -13.76 1.14
CA LYS A 101 -20.55 -15.02 1.87
C LYS A 101 -19.38 -15.87 1.34
N ASN A 102 -19.08 -15.75 0.05
CA ASN A 102 -17.98 -16.45 -0.61
C ASN A 102 -16.81 -15.52 -0.96
N CYS A 103 -16.87 -14.27 -0.50
CA CYS A 103 -15.82 -13.28 -0.71
C CYS A 103 -14.81 -13.35 0.44
N HIS A 104 -13.59 -12.90 0.17
CA HIS A 104 -12.50 -12.85 1.15
C HIS A 104 -11.89 -11.44 1.22
N PHE A 105 -11.31 -11.12 2.38
CA PHE A 105 -10.58 -9.88 2.60
C PHE A 105 -9.30 -10.16 3.38
N TRP A 106 -8.21 -9.55 2.93
CA TRP A 106 -6.94 -9.51 3.67
C TRP A 106 -6.62 -8.07 4.05
N GLY A 107 -6.56 -7.77 5.35
CA GLY A 107 -5.93 -6.54 5.81
C GLY A 107 -4.42 -6.61 5.50
N MET A 108 -3.85 -5.53 4.98
CA MET A 108 -2.42 -5.51 4.63
C MET A 108 -1.51 -5.64 5.85
N ASP A 109 -1.85 -4.93 6.93
CA ASP A 109 -0.94 -4.65 8.03
C ASP A 109 -1.65 -4.65 9.39
N GLU A 110 -0.88 -4.70 10.48
CA GLU A 110 -1.33 -4.32 11.83
C GLU A 110 -0.12 -3.87 12.66
N TRP A 111 -0.33 -3.01 13.66
CA TRP A 111 0.75 -2.57 14.55
C TRP A 111 1.30 -3.72 15.40
N PHE A 112 2.61 -3.69 15.70
CA PHE A 112 3.25 -4.65 16.57
C PHE A 112 3.70 -3.98 17.87
N ILE A 113 3.04 -4.31 18.97
CA ILE A 113 3.19 -3.69 20.30
C ILE A 113 3.50 -4.80 21.30
N ASP A 114 4.60 -4.65 22.04
CA ASP A 114 4.99 -5.55 23.13
C ASP A 114 4.99 -7.05 22.75
N GLY A 115 5.45 -7.37 21.54
CA GLY A 115 5.56 -8.75 21.07
C GLY A 115 4.30 -9.32 20.41
N ARG A 116 3.24 -8.52 20.24
CA ARG A 116 1.95 -8.97 19.68
C ARG A 116 1.35 -7.93 18.73
N GLU A 117 0.38 -8.35 17.92
CA GLU A 117 -0.45 -7.41 17.16
C GLU A 117 -1.25 -6.47 18.10
N ALA A 118 -1.53 -5.26 17.63
CA ALA A 118 -2.47 -4.37 18.33
C ALA A 118 -3.84 -5.06 18.46
N PRO A 119 -4.48 -5.01 19.64
CA PRO A 119 -5.83 -5.51 19.80
C PRO A 119 -6.82 -4.75 18.91
N ALA A 120 -7.86 -5.43 18.39
CA ALA A 120 -8.91 -4.80 17.56
C ALA A 120 -9.72 -3.68 18.25
N LYS A 121 -9.51 -3.43 19.56
CA LYS A 121 -10.07 -2.28 20.29
C LYS A 121 -9.11 -1.10 20.39
N HIS A 122 -7.84 -1.30 20.06
CA HIS A 122 -6.81 -0.28 20.10
C HIS A 122 -7.17 0.86 19.14
N PRO A 123 -6.99 2.14 19.52
CA PRO A 123 -7.39 3.27 18.67
C PRO A 123 -6.75 3.27 17.27
N LEU A 124 -5.50 2.80 17.17
CA LEU A 124 -4.77 2.72 15.90
C LEU A 124 -4.93 1.39 15.15
N SER A 125 -5.70 0.43 15.67
CA SER A 125 -5.80 -0.89 15.02
C SER A 125 -6.42 -0.79 13.63
N PHE A 126 -5.77 -1.44 12.68
CA PHE A 126 -6.24 -1.48 11.30
C PHE A 126 -7.44 -2.43 11.16
N GLU A 127 -7.43 -3.57 11.88
CA GLU A 127 -8.61 -4.44 11.96
C GLU A 127 -9.84 -3.68 12.49
N LYS A 128 -9.64 -2.79 13.48
CA LYS A 128 -10.72 -1.94 14.00
C LYS A 128 -11.30 -1.04 12.91
N ALA A 129 -10.44 -0.33 12.19
CA ALA A 129 -10.84 0.61 11.13
C ALA A 129 -11.62 -0.11 10.02
N ASP A 130 -11.11 -1.24 9.52
CA ASP A 130 -11.78 -2.05 8.49
C ASP A 130 -13.20 -2.46 8.92
N ARG A 131 -13.33 -2.92 10.17
CA ARG A 131 -14.61 -3.35 10.72
C ARG A 131 -15.57 -2.17 10.89
N GLU A 132 -15.15 -1.09 11.53
CA GLU A 132 -16.02 0.05 11.86
C GLU A 132 -16.42 0.88 10.63
N MET A 133 -15.52 1.02 9.66
CA MET A 133 -15.73 1.84 8.47
C MET A 133 -16.41 1.08 7.33
N CYS A 134 -16.17 -0.23 7.21
CA CYS A 134 -16.75 -1.05 6.15
C CYS A 134 -17.62 -2.20 6.69
N PHE A 135 -17.01 -3.27 7.21
CA PHE A 135 -17.70 -4.56 7.33
C PHE A 135 -18.89 -4.56 8.30
N ASN A 136 -18.82 -3.82 9.40
CA ASN A 136 -19.92 -3.73 10.36
C ASN A 136 -21.10 -2.89 9.84
N LYS A 137 -20.88 -2.05 8.81
CA LYS A 137 -21.94 -1.26 8.16
C LYS A 137 -22.70 -2.05 7.09
N ILE A 138 -22.18 -3.20 6.67
CA ILE A 138 -22.85 -4.09 5.70
C ILE A 138 -23.99 -4.84 6.40
N ILE A 139 -25.15 -4.91 5.77
CA ILE A 139 -26.33 -5.63 6.29
C ILE A 139 -25.96 -7.09 6.56
N SER A 140 -26.35 -7.62 7.73
CA SER A 140 -25.94 -8.94 8.24
C SER A 140 -26.15 -10.09 7.25
N LYS A 141 -27.24 -10.09 6.47
CA LYS A 141 -27.54 -11.13 5.46
C LYS A 141 -26.53 -11.17 4.30
N LEU A 142 -25.88 -10.04 4.01
CA LEU A 142 -24.93 -9.83 2.91
C LEU A 142 -23.46 -9.89 3.35
N ARG A 143 -23.21 -9.69 4.65
CA ARG A 143 -21.88 -9.47 5.21
C ARG A 143 -20.96 -10.69 5.02
N MET A 144 -19.68 -10.39 4.80
CA MET A 144 -18.61 -11.38 4.76
C MET A 144 -18.49 -12.08 6.13
N PRO A 145 -18.42 -13.42 6.18
CA PRO A 145 -18.20 -14.16 7.42
C PRO A 145 -16.83 -13.85 8.03
N ASP A 146 -16.73 -13.82 9.37
CA ASP A 146 -15.45 -13.53 10.05
C ASP A 146 -14.32 -14.48 9.66
N LYS A 147 -14.62 -15.74 9.36
CA LYS A 147 -13.62 -16.72 8.89
C LYS A 147 -12.98 -16.34 7.54
N ASN A 148 -13.58 -15.41 6.80
CA ASN A 148 -13.08 -14.91 5.52
C ASN A 148 -12.42 -13.51 5.64
N LEU A 149 -12.40 -12.93 6.84
CA LEU A 149 -11.66 -11.71 7.17
C LEU A 149 -10.30 -12.10 7.77
N HIS A 150 -9.22 -11.84 7.03
CA HIS A 150 -7.86 -12.24 7.40
C HIS A 150 -7.04 -11.01 7.79
N PHE A 151 -6.66 -10.92 9.06
CA PHE A 151 -5.78 -9.87 9.57
C PHE A 151 -4.45 -10.49 10.03
N PRO A 152 -3.31 -9.86 9.72
CA PRO A 152 -2.03 -10.39 10.12
C PRO A 152 -1.88 -10.34 11.64
N LYS A 153 -1.25 -11.37 12.21
CA LYS A 153 -0.96 -11.52 13.63
C LYS A 153 0.54 -11.75 13.80
N ALA A 154 1.05 -11.64 15.02
CA ALA A 154 2.48 -11.83 15.30
C ALA A 154 2.98 -13.20 14.80
N ASP A 155 2.19 -14.26 15.01
CA ASP A 155 2.33 -15.52 14.26
C ASP A 155 1.65 -15.39 12.90
N THR A 156 2.46 -15.28 11.85
CA THR A 156 1.98 -15.03 10.49
C THR A 156 1.53 -16.30 9.77
N ALA A 157 1.75 -17.50 10.33
CA ALA A 157 1.54 -18.76 9.63
C ALA A 157 0.10 -18.92 9.11
N LYS A 158 -0.90 -18.58 9.93
CA LYS A 158 -2.31 -18.65 9.54
C LYS A 158 -2.64 -17.64 8.44
N TYR A 159 -2.15 -16.41 8.56
CA TYR A 159 -2.35 -15.37 7.55
C TYR A 159 -1.73 -15.80 6.23
N VAL A 160 -0.46 -16.22 6.21
CA VAL A 160 0.24 -16.71 5.01
C VAL A 160 -0.50 -17.87 4.35
N LYS A 161 -0.95 -18.87 5.13
CA LYS A 161 -1.69 -20.03 4.62
C LYS A 161 -3.03 -19.63 3.96
N SER A 162 -3.68 -18.58 4.44
CA SER A 162 -4.96 -18.13 3.87
C SER A 162 -4.85 -17.68 2.39
N TRP A 163 -3.65 -17.31 1.93
CA TRP A 163 -3.37 -16.93 0.54
C TRP A 163 -3.19 -18.13 -0.43
N GLU A 164 -3.29 -19.37 0.04
CA GLU A 164 -3.09 -20.56 -0.81
C GLU A 164 -4.40 -21.08 -1.40
N ALA A 165 -5.52 -20.84 -0.73
CA ALA A 165 -6.81 -21.44 -1.08
C ALA A 165 -7.73 -20.52 -1.87
N VAL A 166 -7.45 -19.21 -1.89
CA VAL A 166 -8.37 -18.21 -2.45
C VAL A 166 -7.63 -17.23 -3.35
N ARG A 167 -8.21 -16.98 -4.51
CA ARG A 167 -7.72 -16.02 -5.49
C ARG A 167 -7.83 -14.59 -4.95
N CYS A 168 -6.75 -13.82 -5.05
CA CYS A 168 -6.75 -12.39 -4.76
C CYS A 168 -6.83 -11.61 -6.09
N ALA A 169 -8.00 -11.04 -6.39
CA ALA A 169 -8.21 -10.34 -7.66
C ALA A 169 -7.48 -8.99 -7.73
N VAL A 170 -7.37 -8.31 -6.59
CA VAL A 170 -6.66 -7.04 -6.50
C VAL A 170 -6.08 -6.86 -5.09
N MET A 171 -4.89 -6.27 -5.03
CA MET A 171 -4.35 -5.64 -3.84
C MET A 171 -4.44 -4.14 -4.04
N GLN A 172 -5.20 -3.46 -3.19
CA GLN A 172 -5.21 -2.00 -3.14
C GLN A 172 -4.20 -1.51 -2.11
N GLY A 173 -3.66 -0.32 -2.35
CA GLY A 173 -2.73 0.32 -1.43
C GLY A 173 -2.60 1.81 -1.68
N GLY A 174 -2.04 2.51 -0.70
CA GLY A 174 -1.45 3.83 -0.89
C GLY A 174 0.07 3.74 -1.10
N GLN A 175 0.68 4.90 -1.33
CA GLN A 175 2.12 5.10 -1.23
C GLN A 175 2.41 5.97 -0.01
N GLY A 176 3.41 5.61 0.79
CA GLY A 176 3.92 6.50 1.84
C GLY A 176 5.14 7.32 1.43
N ASP A 177 5.56 8.23 2.31
CA ASP A 177 6.63 9.20 2.11
C ASP A 177 7.98 8.54 1.82
N ILE A 178 8.22 7.33 2.33
CA ILE A 178 9.41 6.53 2.05
C ILE A 178 9.27 5.62 0.81
N LYS A 179 8.21 5.82 0.02
CA LYS A 179 7.92 5.14 -1.25
C LYS A 179 7.77 3.63 -1.10
N HIS A 180 7.11 3.24 -0.01
CA HIS A 180 6.67 1.89 0.31
C HIS A 180 5.17 1.69 -0.01
N TRP A 181 4.76 0.43 -0.14
CA TRP A 181 3.36 0.01 -0.02
C TRP A 181 3.22 -0.83 1.25
N ALA A 182 2.06 -0.77 1.91
CA ALA A 182 1.90 -1.39 3.23
C ALA A 182 2.98 -0.87 4.20
N PHE A 183 3.60 -1.72 5.03
CA PHE A 183 4.86 -1.40 5.72
C PHE A 183 6.08 -2.12 5.10
N ASN A 184 6.08 -2.31 3.78
CA ASN A 184 7.27 -2.78 3.06
C ASN A 184 8.28 -1.65 2.89
N ASP A 185 8.81 -1.15 4.01
CA ASP A 185 9.81 -0.09 4.07
C ASP A 185 11.14 -0.54 3.45
N PRO A 186 11.99 0.41 3.01
CA PRO A 186 13.40 0.12 2.80
C PRO A 186 14.04 -0.48 4.05
N VAL A 187 15.06 -1.32 3.88
CA VAL A 187 15.71 -1.99 5.02
C VAL A 187 16.79 -1.12 5.67
N LYS A 188 17.18 -1.47 6.90
CA LYS A 188 18.35 -0.93 7.59
C LYS A 188 19.66 -1.25 6.86
N ARG A 189 20.65 -0.36 6.96
CA ARG A 189 22.02 -0.54 6.42
C ARG A 189 22.88 -1.37 7.38
N GLU A 190 22.45 -2.60 7.63
CA GLU A 190 23.11 -3.50 8.59
C GLU A 190 23.43 -4.87 7.98
N GLY A 191 24.42 -5.54 8.56
CA GLY A 191 24.86 -6.87 8.14
C GLY A 191 25.17 -6.93 6.65
N ARG A 192 24.52 -7.85 5.92
CA ARG A 192 24.74 -8.01 4.48
C ARG A 192 24.21 -6.86 3.62
N TYR A 193 23.43 -5.94 4.20
CA TYR A 193 22.87 -4.79 3.50
C TYR A 193 23.55 -3.46 3.85
N THR A 194 24.71 -3.48 4.49
CA THR A 194 25.44 -2.25 4.85
C THR A 194 25.83 -1.44 3.62
N ASP A 195 26.40 -2.08 2.59
CA ASP A 195 26.91 -1.36 1.41
C ASP A 195 25.91 -1.28 0.25
N ASN A 196 24.97 -2.22 0.18
CA ASN A 196 23.94 -2.25 -0.84
C ASN A 196 22.58 -2.64 -0.24
N PRO A 197 21.46 -2.08 -0.74
CA PRO A 197 20.15 -2.57 -0.35
C PRO A 197 19.92 -3.97 -0.93
N PRO A 198 18.94 -4.74 -0.42
CA PRO A 198 18.58 -6.05 -0.98
C PRO A 198 18.33 -5.93 -2.48
N THR A 199 18.73 -6.92 -3.27
CA THR A 199 18.34 -6.90 -4.68
C THR A 199 16.81 -6.94 -4.82
N PRO A 200 16.22 -6.41 -5.92
CA PRO A 200 14.79 -6.54 -6.19
C PRO A 200 14.27 -7.97 -6.06
N LYS A 201 15.08 -8.96 -6.48
CA LYS A 201 14.73 -10.38 -6.37
C LYS A 201 14.68 -10.83 -4.91
N GLU A 202 15.68 -10.49 -4.10
CA GLU A 202 15.73 -10.85 -2.68
C GLU A 202 14.61 -10.18 -1.88
N TYR A 203 14.38 -8.88 -2.10
CA TYR A 203 13.30 -8.17 -1.42
C TYR A 203 11.94 -8.81 -1.73
N ARG A 204 11.72 -9.21 -2.98
CA ARG A 204 10.47 -9.89 -3.39
C ARG A 204 10.25 -11.28 -2.77
N GLN A 205 11.26 -11.86 -2.11
CA GLN A 205 11.11 -13.11 -1.35
C GLN A 205 10.66 -12.88 0.10
N LEU A 206 10.47 -11.64 0.54
CA LEU A 206 9.99 -11.37 1.89
C LEU A 206 8.51 -11.79 2.00
N SER A 207 8.22 -12.64 2.98
CA SER A 207 6.85 -13.04 3.35
C SER A 207 6.23 -12.03 4.32
N THR A 208 4.96 -12.25 4.69
CA THR A 208 4.33 -11.57 5.82
C THR A 208 5.18 -11.71 7.07
N ARG A 209 5.54 -10.60 7.70
CA ARG A 209 6.55 -10.55 8.77
C ARG A 209 6.35 -9.36 9.69
N VAL A 210 6.95 -9.43 10.87
CA VAL A 210 7.19 -8.26 11.72
C VAL A 210 8.36 -7.46 11.14
N VAL A 211 8.21 -6.14 11.07
CA VAL A 211 9.21 -5.21 10.55
C VAL A 211 9.46 -4.08 11.54
N ASP A 212 10.70 -3.59 11.57
CA ASP A 212 10.98 -2.26 12.10
C ASP A 212 10.57 -1.22 11.05
N LEU A 213 10.04 -0.09 11.49
CA LEU A 213 9.60 0.99 10.61
C LEU A 213 10.68 2.05 10.43
N HIS A 214 10.75 2.59 9.22
CA HIS A 214 11.61 3.72 8.91
C HIS A 214 11.18 4.95 9.73
N PRO A 215 12.10 5.80 10.22
CA PRO A 215 11.74 7.01 10.99
C PRO A 215 10.75 7.93 10.27
N VAL A 216 10.87 8.05 8.95
CA VAL A 216 9.92 8.82 8.11
C VAL A 216 8.53 8.18 8.11
N THR A 217 8.43 6.85 8.10
CA THR A 217 7.14 6.13 8.19
C THR A 217 6.46 6.40 9.55
N ILE A 218 7.24 6.41 10.64
CA ILE A 218 6.74 6.74 11.98
C ILE A 218 6.20 8.18 12.00
N MET A 219 6.96 9.14 11.45
CA MET A 219 6.54 10.54 11.36
C MET A 219 5.29 10.73 10.49
N GLN A 220 5.22 10.05 9.35
CA GLN A 220 4.04 10.06 8.48
C GLN A 220 2.82 9.55 9.24
N ASN A 221 2.90 8.41 9.92
CA ASN A 221 1.79 7.85 10.68
C ASN A 221 1.39 8.74 11.87
N ALA A 222 2.33 9.44 12.49
CA ALA A 222 2.02 10.45 13.50
C ALA A 222 1.12 11.53 12.91
N ARG A 223 1.48 12.08 11.73
CA ARG A 223 0.70 13.10 11.02
C ARG A 223 -0.67 12.59 10.55
N THR A 224 -0.72 11.40 9.95
CA THR A 224 -1.93 10.91 9.27
C THR A 224 -2.92 10.19 10.19
N SER A 225 -2.44 9.55 11.25
CA SER A 225 -3.25 8.65 12.08
C SER A 225 -3.07 8.90 13.58
N GLY A 226 -1.95 9.49 13.99
CA GLY A 226 -1.64 9.80 15.39
C GLY A 226 -1.96 11.23 15.83
N GLY A 227 -2.61 12.05 14.99
CA GLY A 227 -2.93 13.44 15.31
C GLY A 227 -1.71 14.34 15.59
N GLY A 228 -0.55 13.99 15.05
CA GLY A 228 0.74 14.65 15.28
C GLY A 228 1.54 14.12 16.48
N VAL A 229 1.00 13.20 17.28
CA VAL A 229 1.65 12.69 18.50
C VAL A 229 2.59 11.52 18.16
N VAL A 230 3.81 11.83 17.75
CA VAL A 230 4.80 10.82 17.29
C VAL A 230 5.15 9.78 18.36
N THR A 231 5.17 10.18 19.64
CA THR A 231 5.45 9.27 20.77
C THR A 231 4.37 8.20 20.97
N GLY A 232 3.20 8.37 20.35
CA GLY A 232 2.10 7.40 20.37
C GLY A 232 2.12 6.39 19.22
N ILE A 233 3.08 6.51 18.29
CA ILE A 233 3.17 5.62 17.12
C ILE A 233 4.11 4.45 17.43
N PRO A 234 3.66 3.18 17.28
CA PRO A 234 4.54 2.03 17.40
C PRO A 234 5.66 2.05 16.36
N THR A 235 6.85 1.59 16.73
CA THR A 235 8.04 1.57 15.86
C THR A 235 8.16 0.28 15.04
N LYS A 236 7.24 -0.66 15.22
CA LYS A 236 7.16 -1.93 14.51
C LYS A 236 5.74 -2.19 14.04
N ALA A 237 5.63 -2.95 12.96
CA ALA A 237 4.36 -3.43 12.44
C ALA A 237 4.49 -4.88 11.94
N ILE A 238 3.37 -5.54 11.73
CA ILE A 238 3.25 -6.75 10.94
C ILE A 238 2.72 -6.33 9.58
N THR A 239 3.32 -6.81 8.50
CA THR A 239 2.97 -6.39 7.14
C THR A 239 2.89 -7.56 6.19
N VAL A 240 1.98 -7.48 5.22
CA VAL A 240 1.93 -8.36 4.05
C VAL A 240 3.24 -8.25 3.27
N GLY A 241 3.86 -9.38 2.97
CA GLY A 241 5.11 -9.40 2.23
C GLY A 241 4.91 -9.37 0.71
N PRO A 242 5.95 -8.99 -0.05
CA PRO A 242 5.98 -9.12 -1.50
C PRO A 242 5.60 -10.52 -2.02
N LEU A 243 5.93 -11.59 -1.30
CA LEU A 243 5.50 -12.95 -1.69
C LEU A 243 3.98 -13.07 -1.79
N GLN A 244 3.23 -12.46 -0.87
CA GLN A 244 1.78 -12.42 -0.91
C GLN A 244 1.29 -11.36 -1.92
N THR A 245 1.94 -10.20 -2.01
CA THR A 245 1.61 -9.17 -3.02
C THR A 245 1.63 -9.74 -4.44
N TRP A 246 2.62 -10.56 -4.81
CA TRP A 246 2.71 -11.17 -6.15
C TRP A 246 1.69 -12.28 -6.41
N LYS A 247 0.89 -12.67 -5.41
CA LYS A 247 -0.27 -13.56 -5.62
C LYS A 247 -1.52 -12.78 -6.06
N ALA A 248 -1.52 -11.45 -5.94
CA ALA A 248 -2.62 -10.63 -6.44
C ALA A 248 -2.54 -10.49 -7.96
N GLU A 249 -3.68 -10.59 -8.65
CA GLU A 249 -3.71 -10.45 -10.12
C GLU A 249 -3.48 -9.01 -10.60
N LYS A 250 -3.74 -8.05 -9.72
CA LYS A 250 -3.52 -6.62 -9.94
C LYS A 250 -3.05 -5.97 -8.64
N VAL A 251 -2.08 -5.08 -8.73
CA VAL A 251 -1.76 -4.14 -7.65
C VAL A 251 -2.24 -2.74 -8.07
N SER A 252 -3.12 -2.14 -7.28
CA SER A 252 -3.79 -0.87 -7.57
C SER A 252 -3.43 0.13 -6.49
N ILE A 253 -2.61 1.13 -6.82
CA ILE A 253 -2.12 2.13 -5.87
C ILE A 253 -2.87 3.43 -6.07
N TRP A 254 -3.34 4.02 -4.97
CA TRP A 254 -4.23 5.18 -4.94
C TRP A 254 -3.54 6.36 -4.24
N HIS A 255 -3.40 7.46 -4.99
CA HIS A 255 -2.71 8.68 -4.56
C HIS A 255 -3.70 9.84 -4.44
N ALA A 256 -4.31 9.99 -3.26
CA ALA A 256 -5.20 11.11 -2.94
C ALA A 256 -4.45 12.41 -2.60
N GLY A 257 -3.12 12.35 -2.39
CA GLY A 257 -2.27 13.51 -2.05
C GLY A 257 -2.06 13.76 -0.56
N THR A 258 -2.55 12.87 0.31
CA THR A 258 -2.49 13.04 1.77
C THR A 258 -1.40 12.19 2.45
N HIS A 259 -1.07 11.05 1.85
CA HIS A 259 -0.11 10.06 2.38
C HIS A 259 1.27 10.09 1.68
N ASP A 260 1.37 10.80 0.55
CA ASP A 260 2.59 11.00 -0.23
C ASP A 260 2.66 12.45 -0.71
N ASN A 261 3.74 12.78 -1.41
CA ASN A 261 4.04 14.14 -1.86
C ASN A 261 4.29 14.20 -3.39
N PRO A 262 4.24 15.41 -4.00
CA PRO A 262 4.43 15.61 -5.44
C PRO A 262 5.67 14.93 -6.03
N PHE A 263 6.78 14.92 -5.29
CA PHE A 263 8.01 14.29 -5.73
C PHE A 263 7.90 12.76 -5.74
N GLY A 264 7.34 12.17 -4.68
CA GLY A 264 7.17 10.73 -4.56
C GLY A 264 6.30 10.12 -5.65
N MET A 265 5.18 10.77 -5.96
CA MET A 265 4.27 10.36 -7.02
C MET A 265 4.98 10.29 -8.38
N ARG A 266 5.84 11.26 -8.69
CA ARG A 266 6.64 11.27 -9.91
C ARG A 266 7.74 10.22 -9.90
N LEU A 267 8.45 10.09 -8.79
CA LEU A 267 9.58 9.17 -8.65
C LEU A 267 9.15 7.72 -8.91
N THR A 268 8.11 7.25 -8.25
CA THR A 268 7.69 5.84 -8.40
C THR A 268 7.01 5.60 -9.74
N THR A 269 6.28 6.58 -10.28
CA THR A 269 5.74 6.51 -11.65
C THR A 269 6.87 6.39 -12.68
N LEU A 270 7.93 7.20 -12.57
CA LEU A 270 9.10 7.13 -13.44
C LEU A 270 9.78 5.75 -13.34
N MET A 271 10.06 5.31 -12.12
CA MET A 271 10.80 4.06 -11.89
C MET A 271 10.02 2.84 -12.38
N ILE A 272 8.70 2.78 -12.16
CA ILE A 272 7.86 1.69 -12.66
C ILE A 272 7.70 1.76 -14.18
N GLY A 273 7.45 2.95 -14.73
CA GLY A 273 7.33 3.18 -16.17
C GLY A 273 8.58 2.75 -16.94
N LYS A 274 9.75 3.18 -16.45
CA LYS A 274 11.06 2.88 -17.06
C LYS A 274 11.70 1.56 -16.61
N LYS A 275 11.00 0.75 -15.80
CA LYS A 275 11.49 -0.54 -15.30
C LYS A 275 12.81 -0.45 -14.53
N ILE A 276 12.85 0.42 -13.53
CA ILE A 276 13.99 0.66 -12.65
C ILE A 276 13.62 0.17 -11.23
N PRO A 277 13.61 -1.15 -10.97
CA PRO A 277 13.34 -1.67 -9.63
C PRO A 277 14.56 -1.46 -8.71
N ASP A 278 14.35 -0.83 -7.56
CA ASP A 278 15.36 -0.62 -6.52
C ASP A 278 14.69 -0.72 -5.13
N SER A 279 15.20 -1.55 -4.24
CA SER A 279 14.57 -1.79 -2.93
C SER A 279 14.79 -0.65 -1.92
N SER A 280 15.63 0.35 -2.23
CA SER A 280 15.62 1.64 -1.53
C SER A 280 14.35 2.45 -1.84
N VAL A 281 13.58 2.07 -2.86
CA VAL A 281 12.26 2.61 -3.21
C VAL A 281 11.31 1.43 -3.42
N PRO A 282 10.83 0.76 -2.36
CA PRO A 282 10.12 -0.51 -2.47
C PRO A 282 8.98 -0.51 -3.49
N MET A 283 8.19 0.56 -3.58
CA MET A 283 7.13 0.67 -4.58
C MET A 283 7.63 0.49 -6.02
N SER A 284 8.87 0.90 -6.33
CA SER A 284 9.47 0.70 -7.66
C SER A 284 9.60 -0.78 -8.05
N LEU A 285 9.62 -1.71 -7.08
CA LEU A 285 9.67 -3.15 -7.32
C LEU A 285 8.41 -3.65 -8.06
N LEU A 286 7.30 -2.92 -7.96
CA LEU A 286 6.10 -3.19 -8.75
C LEU A 286 6.33 -3.07 -10.26
N ALA A 287 7.46 -2.49 -10.71
CA ALA A 287 7.92 -2.59 -12.10
C ALA A 287 7.90 -4.02 -12.66
N ASP A 288 8.14 -5.00 -11.78
CA ASP A 288 8.22 -6.43 -12.06
C ASP A 288 6.89 -7.19 -11.82
N HIS A 289 5.82 -6.50 -11.41
CA HIS A 289 4.49 -7.08 -11.29
C HIS A 289 3.79 -7.06 -12.67
N PRO A 290 3.06 -8.12 -13.06
CA PRO A 290 2.49 -8.20 -14.42
C PRO A 290 1.37 -7.20 -14.70
N ASN A 291 0.74 -6.65 -13.65
CA ASN A 291 -0.42 -5.77 -13.76
C ASN A 291 -0.47 -4.78 -12.60
N VAL A 292 -0.06 -3.54 -12.85
CA VAL A 292 -0.06 -2.45 -11.88
C VAL A 292 -0.90 -1.30 -12.41
N GLN A 293 -1.67 -0.67 -11.54
CA GLN A 293 -2.41 0.55 -11.85
C GLN A 293 -2.11 1.61 -10.80
N PHE A 294 -1.64 2.77 -11.22
CA PHE A 294 -1.54 3.95 -10.38
C PHE A 294 -2.72 4.88 -10.68
N ASN A 295 -3.40 5.32 -9.63
CA ASN A 295 -4.56 6.19 -9.68
C ASN A 295 -4.21 7.48 -8.94
N PHE A 296 -4.29 8.62 -9.61
CA PHE A 296 -4.03 9.92 -8.98
C PHE A 296 -5.28 10.79 -8.99
N TYR A 297 -5.54 11.42 -7.86
CA TYR A 297 -6.33 12.64 -7.85
C TYR A 297 -5.47 13.75 -8.49
N ARG A 298 -5.82 14.20 -9.69
CA ARG A 298 -4.98 15.06 -10.53
C ARG A 298 -4.53 16.34 -9.80
N PRO A 299 -5.41 17.07 -9.09
CA PRO A 299 -5.00 18.26 -8.33
C PRO A 299 -3.93 17.99 -7.26
N ALA A 300 -3.88 16.78 -6.69
CA ALA A 300 -2.88 16.41 -5.71
C ALA A 300 -1.47 16.19 -6.28
N ILE A 301 -1.33 16.00 -7.61
CA ILE A 301 -0.01 15.82 -8.23
C ILE A 301 0.91 17.00 -7.92
N GLY A 302 0.37 18.22 -7.86
CA GLY A 302 1.10 19.43 -7.49
C GLY A 302 2.33 19.70 -8.35
N SER A 303 3.26 20.49 -7.81
CA SER A 303 4.54 20.83 -8.42
C SER A 303 5.71 20.45 -7.51
N CYS A 304 6.90 20.27 -8.09
CA CYS A 304 8.16 20.16 -7.36
C CYS A 304 8.94 21.49 -7.34
N SER A 305 8.29 22.61 -7.70
CA SER A 305 8.87 23.95 -7.60
C SER A 305 9.14 24.31 -6.14
N VAL A 306 10.28 24.98 -5.90
CA VAL A 306 10.58 25.55 -4.59
C VAL A 306 9.74 26.81 -4.41
N GLU A 307 8.92 26.83 -3.37
CA GLU A 307 8.14 27.99 -2.94
C GLU A 307 8.56 28.32 -1.51
N MET A 308 8.86 29.60 -1.25
CA MET A 308 9.13 30.07 0.11
C MET A 308 7.80 30.59 0.70
N HIS A 309 7.43 30.10 1.87
CA HIS A 309 6.25 30.53 2.63
C HIS A 309 6.61 31.61 3.65
#